data_AF-A0A7C3K098-F1
#
_entry.id   AF-A0A7C3K098-F1
#
_cell.length_a   1.000
_cell.length_b   1.000
_cell.length_c   1.000
_cell.angle_alpha   90.00
_cell.angle_beta   90.00
_cell.angle_gamma   90.00
#
_symmetry.space_group_name_H-M   'P 1'
#
loop_
_entity.id
_entity.type
_entity.pdbx_description
1 polymer ?
#
loop_
_entity_poly.entity_id
_entity_poly.type
_entity_poly.pdbx_seq_one_letter_code
_entity_poly.pdbx_strand_id
1 'polypeptide(L)'
;MAKFAGLPWDTVLGADLFHHYKPDPEVYLGAAALLDLAPAQVMMVAAHTGDLDAAAKLGLRTAFVHRPLERGPGRGRPRPPDGAYDVVAADFRDLAARLGL
;
A
#
# COMPACT_ATOMS: atom_id res chain seq x y z
N MET A 1 7.49 14.13 8.57
CA MET A 1 7.52 13.59 7.19
C MET A 1 6.64 14.40 6.22
N ALA A 2 5.31 14.37 6.35
CA ALA A 2 4.40 14.96 5.35
C ALA A 2 4.70 16.44 5.03
N LYS A 3 4.84 17.30 6.06
CA LYS A 3 5.19 18.72 5.88
C LYS A 3 6.52 18.94 5.17
N PHE A 4 7.53 18.14 5.50
CA PHE A 4 8.88 18.27 4.92
C PHE A 4 8.89 17.86 3.44
N ALA A 5 8.19 16.78 3.10
CA ALA A 5 8.17 16.23 1.74
C ALA A 5 7.02 16.75 0.86
N GLY A 6 6.15 17.63 1.39
CA GLY A 6 5.00 18.17 0.65
C GLY A 6 3.97 17.11 0.23
N LEU A 7 3.77 16.06 1.03
CA LEU A 7 2.86 14.96 0.69
C LEU A 7 1.40 15.37 0.98
N PRO A 8 0.51 15.37 -0.03
CA PRO A 8 -0.85 15.88 0.10
C PRO A 8 -1.81 14.81 0.64
N TRP A 9 -1.59 14.34 1.86
CA TRP A 9 -2.47 13.36 2.49
C TRP A 9 -3.79 13.99 2.93
N ASP A 10 -4.91 13.33 2.66
CA ASP A 10 -6.21 13.68 3.25
C ASP A 10 -6.26 13.33 4.74
N THR A 11 -5.68 12.19 5.12
CA THR A 11 -5.60 11.72 6.50
C THR A 11 -4.32 10.90 6.75
N VAL A 12 -3.91 10.79 8.01
CA VAL A 12 -2.74 10.01 8.44
C VAL A 12 -3.17 9.03 9.53
N LEU A 13 -3.20 7.73 9.19
CA LEU A 13 -3.61 6.65 10.09
C LEU A 13 -2.36 5.92 10.60
N GLY A 14 -1.79 6.44 11.69
CA GLY A 14 -0.58 5.90 12.31
C GLY A 14 -0.81 4.58 13.04
N ALA A 15 0.24 3.76 13.16
CA ALA A 15 0.21 2.49 13.89
C ALA A 15 -0.16 2.67 15.38
N ASP A 16 0.14 3.82 15.95
CA ASP A 16 -0.19 4.22 17.32
C ASP A 16 -1.70 4.31 17.57
N LEU A 17 -2.52 4.60 16.55
CA LEU A 17 -3.97 4.58 16.67
C LEU A 17 -4.52 3.16 16.94
N PHE A 18 -3.78 2.16 16.47
CA PHE A 18 -4.19 0.76 16.55
C PHE A 18 -3.45 0.00 17.63
N HIS A 19 -2.37 0.55 18.20
CA HIS A 19 -1.44 -0.15 19.11
C HIS A 19 -0.86 -1.46 18.55
N HIS A 20 -0.79 -1.56 17.22
CA HIS A 20 -0.33 -2.73 16.49
C HIS A 20 0.58 -2.30 15.34
N TYR A 21 1.51 -3.18 14.94
CA TYR A 21 2.31 -3.00 13.74
C TYR A 21 1.86 -3.97 12.66
N LYS A 22 2.02 -3.57 11.40
CA LYS A 22 1.86 -4.51 10.28
C LYS A 22 2.81 -5.71 10.47
N PRO A 23 2.40 -6.94 10.16
CA PRO A 23 1.21 -7.31 9.38
C PRO A 23 -0.04 -7.63 10.21
N ASP A 24 -0.16 -7.12 11.43
CA ASP A 24 -1.34 -7.38 12.27
C ASP A 24 -2.63 -6.83 11.64
N PRO A 25 -3.75 -7.61 11.64
CA PRO A 25 -4.99 -7.23 10.97
C PRO A 25 -5.58 -5.88 11.41
N GLU A 26 -5.37 -5.50 12.66
CA GLU A 26 -5.88 -4.29 13.29
C GLU A 26 -5.45 -3.03 12.53
N VAL A 27 -4.25 -3.04 11.91
CA VAL A 27 -3.77 -1.89 11.14
C VAL A 27 -4.58 -1.72 9.85
N TYR A 28 -4.91 -2.82 9.16
CA TYR A 28 -5.62 -2.76 7.89
C TYR A 28 -7.12 -2.57 8.09
N LEU A 29 -7.72 -3.37 8.99
CA LEU A 29 -9.15 -3.33 9.28
C LEU A 29 -9.53 -2.07 10.07
N GLY A 30 -8.68 -1.64 10.99
CA GLY A 30 -8.87 -0.39 11.74
C GLY A 30 -8.82 0.83 10.82
N ALA A 31 -7.91 0.84 9.83
CA ALA A 31 -7.87 1.90 8.84
C ALA A 31 -9.15 1.95 7.99
N ALA A 32 -9.63 0.81 7.51
CA ALA A 32 -10.89 0.74 6.76
C ALA A 32 -12.09 1.19 7.60
N ALA A 33 -12.15 0.77 8.88
CA ALA A 33 -13.21 1.15 9.81
C ALA A 33 -13.22 2.65 10.12
N LEU A 34 -12.06 3.29 10.35
CA LEU A 34 -11.97 4.73 10.58
C LEU A 34 -12.39 5.56 9.36
N LEU A 35 -12.26 5.00 8.16
CA LEU A 35 -12.72 5.61 6.91
C LEU A 35 -14.21 5.33 6.62
N ASP A 36 -14.88 4.53 7.46
CA ASP A 36 -16.25 4.04 7.24
C ASP A 36 -16.43 3.32 5.89
N LEU A 37 -15.45 2.49 5.54
CA LEU A 37 -15.43 1.73 4.29
C LEU A 37 -15.30 0.24 4.55
N ALA A 38 -15.92 -0.57 3.68
CA ALA A 38 -15.64 -2.01 3.65
C ALA A 38 -14.20 -2.24 3.15
N PRO A 39 -13.51 -3.30 3.61
CA PRO A 39 -12.14 -3.61 3.15
C PRO A 39 -11.98 -3.61 1.63
N ALA A 40 -12.95 -4.15 0.90
CA ALA A 40 -12.93 -4.23 -0.57
C ALA A 40 -13.02 -2.86 -1.29
N GLN A 41 -13.35 -1.79 -0.56
CA GLN A 41 -13.36 -0.40 -1.06
C GLN A 41 -12.05 0.33 -0.76
N VAL A 42 -11.12 -0.29 -0.02
CA VAL A 42 -9.82 0.27 0.34
C VAL A 42 -8.71 -0.47 -0.41
N MET A 43 -7.78 0.28 -0.99
CA MET A 43 -6.60 -0.28 -1.66
C MET A 43 -5.33 -0.03 -0.84
N MET A 44 -4.64 -1.12 -0.50
CA MET A 44 -3.29 -1.06 0.04
C MET A 44 -2.29 -0.89 -1.11
N VAL A 45 -1.49 0.18 -1.07
CA VAL A 45 -0.43 0.46 -2.06
C VAL A 45 0.93 0.28 -1.39
N ALA A 46 1.75 -0.66 -1.85
CA ALA A 46 3.04 -0.97 -1.22
C ALA A 46 4.10 -1.45 -2.21
N ALA A 47 5.37 -1.37 -1.80
CA ALA A 47 6.51 -1.95 -2.54
C ALA A 47 6.92 -3.33 -2.00
N HIS A 48 6.24 -3.82 -0.96
CA HIS A 48 6.59 -5.04 -0.24
C HIS A 48 5.45 -6.06 -0.38
N THR A 49 5.74 -7.20 -1.01
CA THR A 49 4.74 -8.24 -1.29
C THR A 49 4.06 -8.77 -0.03
N GLY A 50 4.81 -8.99 1.05
CA GLY A 50 4.23 -9.48 2.30
C GLY A 50 3.19 -8.54 2.93
N ASP A 51 3.28 -7.23 2.66
CA ASP A 51 2.30 -6.23 3.12
C ASP A 51 1.00 -6.31 2.30
N LEU A 52 1.14 -6.49 0.99
CA LEU A 52 0.01 -6.70 0.08
C LEU A 52 -0.65 -8.05 0.31
N ASP A 53 0.12 -9.11 0.57
CA ASP A 53 -0.40 -10.45 0.86
C ASP A 53 -1.22 -10.45 2.16
N ALA A 54 -0.79 -9.69 3.18
CA ALA A 54 -1.55 -9.52 4.41
C ALA A 54 -2.85 -8.74 4.17
N ALA A 55 -2.79 -7.63 3.44
CA ALA A 55 -3.95 -6.83 3.09
C ALA A 55 -4.99 -7.62 2.26
N ALA A 56 -4.53 -8.39 1.26
CA ALA A 56 -5.38 -9.21 0.41
C ALA A 56 -6.14 -10.29 1.19
N LYS A 57 -5.49 -10.94 2.18
CA LYS A 57 -6.14 -11.93 3.06
C LYS A 57 -7.28 -11.32 3.89
N LEU A 58 -7.24 -10.01 4.12
CA LEU A 58 -8.25 -9.25 4.86
C LEU A 58 -9.29 -8.61 3.94
N GLY A 59 -9.23 -8.87 2.63
CA GLY A 59 -10.20 -8.43 1.64
C GLY A 59 -9.94 -7.02 1.09
N LEU A 60 -8.79 -6.41 1.35
CA LEU A 60 -8.40 -5.14 0.73
C LEU A 60 -7.99 -5.35 -0.72
N ARG A 61 -8.20 -4.33 -1.55
CA ARG A 61 -7.56 -4.24 -2.87
C ARG A 61 -6.07 -3.98 -2.72
N THR A 62 -5.29 -4.32 -3.73
CA THR A 62 -3.82 -4.31 -3.67
C THR A 62 -3.18 -3.67 -4.89
N ALA A 63 -2.24 -2.76 -4.67
CA ALA A 63 -1.39 -2.22 -5.72
C ALA A 63 0.08 -2.31 -5.33
N PHE A 64 0.87 -2.97 -6.17
CA PHE A 64 2.32 -2.99 -6.06
C PHE A 64 2.93 -1.80 -6.80
N VAL A 65 3.82 -1.05 -6.15
CA VAL A 65 4.63 -0.01 -6.79
C VAL A 65 6.11 -0.37 -6.69
N HIS A 66 6.77 -0.53 -7.83
CA HIS A 66 8.15 -1.02 -7.86
C HIS A 66 9.15 0.01 -7.30
N ARG A 67 10.01 -0.42 -6.37
CA ARG A 67 11.08 0.39 -5.78
C ARG A 67 12.44 -0.34 -5.85
N PRO A 68 13.06 -0.44 -7.05
CA PRO A 68 14.26 -1.25 -7.24
C PRO A 68 15.50 -0.74 -6.47
N LEU A 69 15.49 0.53 -6.05
CA LEU A 69 16.61 1.18 -5.37
C LEU A 69 16.38 1.40 -3.87
N GLU A 70 15.29 0.90 -3.29
CA GLU A 70 14.97 1.08 -1.87
C GLU A 70 16.13 0.65 -0.95
N ARG A 71 16.82 -0.44 -1.32
CA ARG A 71 17.96 -1.00 -0.58
C ARG A 71 19.31 -0.68 -1.20
N GLY A 72 19.34 0.29 -2.12
CA GLY A 72 20.51 0.65 -2.91
C GLY A 72 20.73 -0.23 -4.15
N PRO A 73 21.73 0.13 -4.98
CA PRO A 73 22.02 -0.57 -6.23
C PRO A 73 22.31 -2.06 -6.03
N GLY A 74 21.73 -2.91 -6.89
CA GLY A 74 21.93 -4.37 -6.86
C GLY A 74 21.22 -5.12 -5.72
N ARG A 75 20.46 -4.42 -4.86
CA ARG A 75 19.75 -5.01 -3.71
C ARG A 75 18.22 -4.89 -3.80
N GLY A 76 17.72 -4.48 -4.97
CA GLY A 76 16.30 -4.36 -5.25
C GLY A 76 15.58 -5.70 -5.20
N ARG A 77 14.33 -5.68 -4.75
CA ARG A 77 13.44 -6.84 -4.91
C ARG A 77 12.90 -6.87 -6.35
N PRO A 78 12.73 -8.07 -6.93
CA PRO A 78 12.15 -8.18 -8.26
C PRO A 78 10.70 -7.67 -8.25
N ARG A 79 10.29 -7.08 -9.38
CA ARG A 79 8.88 -6.76 -9.62
C ARG A 79 8.11 -8.08 -9.77
N PRO A 80 6.97 -8.26 -9.08
CA PRO A 80 6.10 -9.42 -9.30
C PRO A 80 5.51 -9.39 -10.71
N PRO A 81 5.10 -10.54 -11.28
CA PRO A 81 4.46 -10.57 -12.59
C PRO A 81 3.16 -9.78 -12.59
N ASP A 82 2.76 -9.28 -13.76
CA ASP A 82 1.46 -8.64 -13.92
C ASP A 82 0.34 -9.63 -13.56
N GLY A 83 -0.70 -9.14 -12.86
CA GLY A 83 -1.80 -9.96 -12.33
C GLY A 83 -1.54 -10.60 -10.96
N ALA A 84 -0.34 -10.45 -10.37
CA ALA A 84 -0.08 -10.91 -9.01
C ALA A 84 -0.87 -10.13 -7.92
N TYR A 85 -1.24 -8.88 -8.22
CA TYR A 85 -2.05 -7.98 -7.40
C TYR A 85 -3.05 -7.26 -8.31
N ASP A 86 -4.07 -6.59 -7.75
CA ASP A 86 -5.07 -5.88 -8.57
C ASP A 86 -4.40 -4.88 -9.53
N VAL A 87 -3.31 -4.22 -9.09
CA VAL A 87 -2.44 -3.40 -9.93
C VAL A 87 -0.96 -3.67 -9.65
N VAL A 88 -0.15 -3.77 -10.70
CA VAL A 88 1.32 -3.76 -10.61
C VAL A 88 1.84 -2.59 -11.45
N ALA A 89 2.41 -1.59 -10.77
CA ALA A 89 2.84 -0.33 -11.37
C ALA A 89 4.34 -0.09 -11.22
N ALA A 90 4.93 0.61 -12.21
CA ALA A 90 6.33 1.02 -12.19
C ALA A 90 6.59 2.16 -11.19
N ASP A 91 5.64 3.09 -11.05
CA ASP A 91 5.67 4.22 -10.14
C ASP A 91 4.23 4.72 -9.84
N PHE A 92 4.10 5.83 -9.12
CA PHE A 92 2.78 6.40 -8.79
C PHE A 92 2.06 7.06 -9.98
N ARG A 93 2.75 7.47 -11.05
CA ARG A 93 2.13 8.00 -12.26
C ARG A 93 1.51 6.88 -13.08
N ASP A 94 2.24 5.77 -13.23
CA ASP A 94 1.71 4.53 -13.85
C ASP A 94 0.53 3.97 -13.04
N LEU A 95 0.60 4.00 -11.71
CA LEU A 95 -0.53 3.61 -10.86
C LEU A 95 -1.77 4.49 -11.12
N ALA A 96 -1.64 5.82 -11.11
CA ALA A 96 -2.74 6.74 -11.38
C ALA A 96 -3.37 6.47 -12.76
N ALA A 97 -2.56 6.34 -13.81
CA ALA A 97 -3.04 6.04 -15.16
C ALA A 97 -3.82 4.72 -15.22
N ARG A 98 -3.37 3.67 -14.52
CA ARG A 98 -4.05 2.36 -14.45
C ARG A 98 -5.36 2.40 -13.67
N LEU A 99 -5.51 3.35 -12.76
CA LEU A 99 -6.75 3.62 -12.02
C LEU A 99 -7.69 4.56 -12.78
N GLY A 100 -7.27 5.11 -13.92
CA GLY A 100 -8.05 6.08 -14.70
C GLY A 100 -8.06 7.50 -14.11
N LEU A 101 -7.02 7.86 -13.35
CA LEU A 101 -6.81 9.19 -12.77
C LEU A 101 -5.83 10.05 -13.59
#